data_AF-A0A6L9JHP4-F1
#
_entry.id   AF-A0A6L9JHP4-F1
#
_cell.length_a   1.000
_cell.length_b   1.000
_cell.length_c   1.000
_cell.angle_alpha   90.00
_cell.angle_beta   90.00
_cell.angle_gamma   90.00
#
_symmetry.space_group_name_H-M   'P 1'
#
loop_
_entity.id
_entity.type
_entity.pdbx_description
1 polymer ?
#
loop_
_entity_poly.entity_id
_entity_poly.type
_entity_poly.pdbx_seq_one_letter_code
_entity_poly.pdbx_strand_id
1 'polypeptide(L)'
;MEQTLTNSNQILNANANADVEVAVYDGNTAVTKAAPIVIADTTEFEPTSPKDGKGMKKCKMALVSKSSAVPAAQEVIAPVTFQVVYK
;
A
#
# COMPACT_ATOMS: atom_id res chain seq x y z
N MET A 1 -21.23 -15.59 3.21
CA MET A 1 -20.03 -15.24 4.01
C MET A 1 -18.96 -14.88 3.00
N GLU A 2 -18.89 -13.61 2.58
CA GLU A 2 -17.99 -12.55 3.11
C GLU A 2 -16.51 -12.90 2.92
N GLN A 3 -15.63 -12.04 2.39
CA GLN A 3 -15.51 -10.62 2.71
C GLN A 3 -15.98 -9.64 1.63
N THR A 4 -16.88 -8.74 2.04
CA THR A 4 -16.87 -7.34 1.61
C THR A 4 -15.67 -6.68 2.30
N LEU A 5 -14.75 -6.09 1.54
CA LEU A 5 -13.71 -5.20 2.11
C LEU A 5 -14.37 -3.90 2.53
N THR A 6 -15.00 -3.88 3.69
CA THR A 6 -15.39 -2.64 4.34
C THR A 6 -14.17 -2.11 5.08
N ASN A 7 -13.59 -0.99 4.60
CA ASN A 7 -12.91 0.09 5.35
C ASN A 7 -12.26 1.05 4.35
N SER A 8 -12.95 2.14 3.99
CA SER A 8 -12.58 3.16 2.99
C SER A 8 -11.23 3.88 3.15
N ASN A 9 -10.35 3.38 4.02
CA ASN A 9 -9.02 3.89 4.29
C ASN A 9 -7.90 2.88 4.02
N GLN A 10 -8.13 1.59 3.75
CA GLN A 10 -7.02 0.61 3.58
C GLN A 10 -6.46 0.52 2.16
N ILE A 11 -7.05 1.30 1.25
CA ILE A 11 -6.95 1.05 -0.17
C ILE A 11 -6.78 2.37 -0.90
N LEU A 12 -5.84 2.40 -1.84
CA LEU A 12 -5.52 3.53 -2.67
C LEU A 12 -6.44 3.44 -3.89
N ASN A 13 -7.39 4.40 -3.96
CA ASN A 13 -8.39 4.40 -5.02
C ASN A 13 -7.71 4.37 -6.38
N ALA A 14 -7.94 3.26 -7.09
CA ALA A 14 -7.76 3.25 -8.53
C ALA A 14 -8.79 4.19 -9.18
N ASN A 15 -8.63 4.48 -10.47
CA ASN A 15 -9.65 5.13 -11.30
C ASN A 15 -11.04 4.56 -10.97
N ALA A 16 -12.04 5.45 -10.84
CA ALA A 16 -13.33 5.13 -10.22
C ALA A 16 -14.04 3.90 -10.81
N ASN A 17 -13.86 3.68 -12.11
CA ASN A 17 -14.50 2.61 -12.87
C ASN A 17 -13.73 1.28 -12.85
N ALA A 18 -12.57 1.21 -12.20
CA ALA A 18 -11.81 -0.05 -12.13
C ALA A 18 -12.48 -1.05 -11.20
N ASP A 19 -12.57 -2.31 -11.62
CA ASP A 19 -13.00 -3.46 -10.79
C ASP A 19 -12.02 -3.84 -9.66
N VAL A 20 -10.79 -3.33 -9.70
CA VAL A 20 -9.76 -3.56 -8.67
C VAL A 20 -9.28 -2.24 -8.08
N GLU A 21 -8.59 -2.33 -6.95
CA GLU A 21 -7.89 -1.25 -6.28
C GLU A 21 -6.47 -1.65 -5.89
N VAL A 22 -5.67 -0.71 -5.39
CA VAL A 22 -4.28 -0.97 -4.95
C VAL A 22 -4.20 -0.92 -3.43
N ALA A 23 -3.75 -2.01 -2.81
CA ALA A 23 -3.43 -2.07 -1.38
C ALA A 23 -1.91 -2.04 -1.16
N VAL A 24 -1.48 -1.33 -0.11
CA VAL A 24 -0.10 -1.32 0.38
C VAL A 24 -0.02 -2.13 1.66
N TYR A 25 1.03 -2.93 1.82
CA TYR A 25 1.26 -3.77 3.00
C TYR A 25 2.62 -3.46 3.64
N ASP A 26 2.63 -3.32 4.96
CA ASP A 26 3.83 -3.44 5.78
C ASP A 26 3.95 -4.89 6.24
N GLY A 27 4.91 -5.62 5.67
CA GLY A 27 5.03 -7.06 5.86
C GLY A 27 3.84 -7.83 5.29
N ASN A 28 2.95 -8.30 6.17
CA ASN A 28 1.71 -9.00 5.81
C ASN A 28 0.45 -8.20 6.21
N THR A 29 0.62 -7.00 6.75
CA THR A 29 -0.47 -6.16 7.27
C THR A 29 -0.81 -5.08 6.26
N ALA A 30 -2.07 -5.00 5.86
CA ALA A 30 -2.55 -3.92 4.99
C ALA A 30 -2.49 -2.56 5.72
N VAL A 31 -1.94 -1.55 5.04
CA VAL A 31 -1.74 -0.20 5.57
C VAL A 31 -2.99 0.64 5.32
N THR A 32 -3.45 1.38 6.32
CA THR A 32 -4.51 2.38 6.14
C THR A 32 -3.93 3.74 5.73
N LYS A 33 -4.71 4.59 5.06
CA LYS A 33 -4.38 5.90 4.49
C LYS A 33 -3.76 6.87 5.51
N ALA A 34 -3.96 6.63 6.80
CA ALA A 34 -3.41 7.43 7.89
C ALA A 34 -2.49 6.62 8.83
N ALA A 35 -2.30 5.32 8.59
CA ALA A 35 -1.39 4.52 9.41
C ALA A 35 0.07 4.86 9.04
N PRO A 36 0.90 5.24 10.01
CA PRO A 36 2.31 5.48 9.76
C PRO A 36 3.03 4.17 9.42
N ILE A 37 3.89 4.23 8.41
CA ILE A 37 4.86 3.18 8.12
C ILE A 37 6.15 3.58 8.85
N VAL A 38 6.51 2.83 9.90
CA VAL A 38 7.59 3.22 10.80
C VAL A 38 8.92 2.59 10.36
N ILE A 39 9.93 3.43 10.16
CA ILE A 39 11.33 3.03 10.08
C ILE A 39 11.89 3.13 11.51
N ALA A 40 12.08 1.99 12.17
CA ALA A 40 12.50 1.95 13.57
C ALA A 40 14.02 2.10 13.75
N ASP A 41 14.80 1.78 12.73
CA ASP A 41 16.25 1.87 12.77
C ASP A 41 16.70 3.27 12.31
N THR A 42 17.59 3.86 13.11
CA THR A 42 18.07 5.24 12.95
C THR A 42 19.31 5.35 12.06
N THR A 43 19.80 4.22 11.56
CA THR A 43 20.91 4.19 10.60
C THR A 43 20.46 4.81 9.29
N GLU A 44 21.31 5.67 8.72
CA GLU A 44 21.01 6.33 7.45
C GLU A 44 20.90 5.33 6.29
N PHE A 45 20.12 5.71 5.28
CA PHE A 45 19.98 4.95 4.04
C PHE A 45 21.29 4.91 3.26
N GLU A 46 21.76 3.69 2.98
CA GLU A 46 22.93 3.44 2.12
C GLU A 46 22.48 3.08 0.70
N PRO A 47 22.56 4.00 -0.28
CA PRO A 47 22.06 3.76 -1.63
C PRO A 47 22.80 2.65 -2.38
N THR A 48 24.06 2.37 -2.03
CA THR A 48 24.82 1.28 -2.66
C THR A 48 24.46 -0.11 -2.10
N SER A 49 23.78 -0.17 -0.95
CA SER A 49 23.37 -1.42 -0.31
C SER A 49 21.99 -1.27 0.38
N PRO A 50 20.91 -1.14 -0.40
CA PRO A 50 19.57 -0.92 0.14
C PRO A 50 19.12 -2.12 0.98
N LYS A 51 18.88 -1.89 2.27
CA LYS A 51 18.39 -2.89 3.23
C LYS A 51 17.20 -2.34 4.00
N ASP A 52 16.26 -3.23 4.33
CA ASP A 52 15.15 -2.86 5.21
C ASP A 52 15.71 -2.50 6.60
N GLY A 53 15.18 -1.45 7.21
CA GLY A 53 15.61 -0.94 8.52
C GLY A 53 16.51 0.31 8.44
N LYS A 54 17.53 0.33 7.58
CA LYS A 54 18.50 1.44 7.52
C LYS A 54 17.93 2.65 6.76
N GLY A 55 17.10 3.47 7.39
CA GLY A 55 16.49 4.64 6.73
C GLY A 55 15.55 4.28 5.58
N MET A 56 15.24 2.99 5.42
CA MET A 56 14.42 2.43 4.36
C MET A 56 13.43 1.44 4.96
N LYS A 57 12.20 1.47 4.45
CA LYS A 57 11.19 0.45 4.73
C LYS A 57 10.70 -0.20 3.44
N LYS A 58 10.68 -1.52 3.39
CA LYS A 58 10.05 -2.27 2.30
C LYS A 58 8.55 -2.41 2.52
N CYS A 59 7.77 -2.08 1.50
CA CYS A 59 6.32 -2.29 1.46
C CYS A 59 5.97 -3.19 0.28
N LYS A 60 4.91 -3.99 0.41
CA LYS A 60 4.34 -4.73 -0.73
C LYS A 60 3.16 -3.97 -1.29
N MET A 61 2.93 -4.08 -2.60
CA MET A 61 1.75 -3.54 -3.27
C MET A 61 1.02 -4.69 -3.95
N ALA A 62 -0.31 -4.71 -3.87
CA ALA A 62 -1.13 -5.71 -4.55
C ALA A 62 -2.39 -5.09 -5.14
N LEU A 63 -2.86 -5.69 -6.23
CA LEU A 63 -4.20 -5.45 -6.75
C LEU A 63 -5.20 -6.26 -5.94
N VAL A 64 -6.26 -5.59 -5.48
CA VAL A 64 -7.30 -6.19 -4.66
C VAL A 64 -8.64 -5.98 -5.37
N SER A 65 -9.41 -7.05 -5.55
CA SER A 65 -10.71 -6.95 -6.20
C SER A 65 -11.71 -6.22 -5.32
N LYS A 66 -12.51 -5.33 -5.91
CA LYS A 66 -13.63 -4.65 -5.23
C LYS A 66 -14.82 -5.57 -4.98
N SER A 67 -14.84 -6.73 -5.63
CA SER A 67 -15.94 -7.69 -5.54
C SER A 67 -15.43 -9.13 -5.59
N SER A 68 -16.32 -10.10 -5.40
CA SER A 68 -16.02 -11.53 -5.57
C SER A 68 -15.99 -11.97 -7.04
N ALA A 69 -16.31 -11.10 -7.99
CA ALA A 69 -16.25 -11.40 -9.42
C ALA A 69 -14.80 -11.32 -9.92
N VAL A 70 -14.50 -12.04 -11.00
CA VAL A 70 -13.23 -11.91 -11.71
C VAL A 70 -13.16 -10.51 -12.34
N PRO A 71 -12.13 -9.70 -12.05
CA PRO A 71 -11.99 -8.38 -12.65
C PRO A 71 -11.86 -8.42 -14.17
N ALA A 72 -12.43 -7.44 -14.86
CA ALA A 72 -12.22 -7.28 -16.30
C ALA A 72 -10.78 -6.83 -16.63
N ALA A 73 -10.36 -7.06 -17.87
CA ALA A 73 -9.12 -6.49 -18.39
C ALA A 73 -9.28 -4.97 -18.55
N GLN A 74 -8.52 -4.20 -17.77
CA GLN A 74 -8.63 -2.74 -17.71
C GLN A 74 -7.32 -2.09 -17.27
N GLU A 75 -7.14 -0.82 -17.63
CA GLU A 75 -6.08 0.00 -17.05
C GLU A 75 -6.46 0.42 -15.62
N VAL A 76 -5.51 0.28 -14.70
CA VAL A 76 -5.66 0.59 -13.28
C VAL A 76 -4.63 1.64 -12.89
N ILE A 77 -5.08 2.82 -12.49
CA ILE A 77 -4.21 3.92 -12.07
C ILE A 77 -4.59 4.34 -10.65
N ALA A 78 -3.70 4.16 -9.68
CA ALA A 78 -3.90 4.55 -8.29
C ALA A 78 -2.79 5.51 -7.82
N PRO A 79 -3.03 6.82 -7.76
CA PRO A 79 -2.04 7.78 -7.26
C PRO A 79 -1.87 7.64 -5.74
N VAL A 80 -0.62 7.72 -5.29
CA VAL A 80 -0.25 7.55 -3.88
C VAL A 80 0.64 8.71 -3.45
N THR A 81 0.35 9.30 -2.30
CA THR A 81 1.20 10.32 -1.68
C THR A 81 1.79 9.76 -0.39
N PHE A 82 3.12 9.74 -0.31
CA PHE A 82 3.83 9.43 0.93
C PHE A 82 4.26 10.74 1.59
N GLN A 83 3.93 10.91 2.86
CA GLN A 83 4.44 12.00 3.68
C GLN A 83 5.56 11.47 4.57
N VAL A 84 6.76 12.05 4.44
CA VAL A 84 7.88 11.78 5.34
C VAL A 84 7.79 12.75 6.52
N VAL A 85 7.74 12.21 7.73
CA VAL A 85 7.67 13.01 8.98
C VAL A 85 8.92 12.71 9.80
N TYR A 86 9.76 13.72 10.00
CA TYR A 86 10.91 13.65 10.91
C TYR A 86 10.44 13.91 12.35
N LYS A 87 11.06 13.26 13.32
CA LYS A 87 10.85 13.51 14.76
C LYS A 87 12.02 14.28 15.33
#